data_AF-A0A8J2JSH7-F1
#
_entry.id   AF-A0A8J2JSH7-F1
#
_cell.length_a   1.000
_cell.length_b   1.000
_cell.length_c   1.000
_cell.angle_alpha   90.00
_cell.angle_beta   90.00
_cell.angle_gamma   90.00
#
_symmetry.space_group_name_H-M   'P 1'
#
loop_
_entity.id
_entity.type
_entity.pdbx_description
1 polymer ?
#
loop_
_entity_poly.entity_id
_entity_poly.type
_entity_poly.pdbx_seq_one_letter_code
_entity_poly.pdbx_strand_id
1 'polypeptide(L)' 'HDIALLVLKNEFKLNRFTRPAVLARNSTRLRKVAIVTGWGRPDEKNKTYGDILKKAYVPVTNFGIKA' A
#
# COMPACT_ATOMS: atom_id res chain seq x y z
N HIS A 1 11.35 -6.74 13.16
CA HIS A 1 10.21 -6.71 12.23
C HIS A 1 9.70 -5.29 12.15
N ASP A 2 9.46 -4.77 10.95
CA ASP A 2 9.01 -3.40 10.72
C ASP A 2 7.47 -3.35 10.65
N ILE A 3 6.81 -3.52 11.80
CA ILE A 3 5.34 -3.62 11.92
C ILE A 3 4.90 -2.96 13.24
N ALA A 4 3.81 -2.19 13.18
CA ALA A 4 3.13 -1.61 14.35
C ALA A 4 1.60 -1.75 14.23
N LEU A 5 0.90 -1.80 15.37
CA LEU A 5 -0.57 -1.80 15.45
C LEU A 5 -1.03 -0.55 16.20
N LEU A 6 -1.94 0.22 15.59
CA LEU A 6 -2.51 1.42 16.18
C LEU A 6 -3.98 1.18 16.54
N VAL A 7 -4.36 1.47 17.78
CA VAL A 7 -5.74 1.43 18.25
C VAL A 7 -6.29 2.86 18.26
N LEU A 8 -7.35 3.10 17.49
CA LEU A 8 -7.98 4.42 17.45
C LEU A 8 -8.73 4.68 18.76
N LYS A 9 -8.60 5.90 19.30
CA LYS A 9 -9.33 6.32 20.52
C LYS A 9 -10.85 6.26 20.33
N ASN A 10 -11.32 6.58 19.13
CA ASN A 10 -12.73 6.54 18.76
C ASN A 10 -12.91 5.68 17.51
N GLU A 11 -14.04 4.97 17.42
CA GLU A 11 -14.39 4.19 16.24
C GLU A 11 -14.62 5.08 15.01
N PHE A 12 -14.23 4.59 13.83
CA PHE A 12 -14.52 5.25 12.56
C PHE A 12 -15.76 4.66 11.90
N LYS A 13 -16.55 5.50 11.23
CA LYS A 13 -17.78 5.07 10.54
C LYS A 13 -17.47 4.62 9.10
N LEU A 14 -17.86 3.39 8.76
CA LEU A 14 -17.78 2.89 7.39
C LEU A 14 -18.74 3.65 6.47
N ASN A 15 -18.26 3.97 5.26
CA ASN A 15 -19.03 4.69 4.26
C ASN A 15 -18.44 4.48 2.84
N ARG A 16 -18.93 5.21 1.83
CA ARG A 16 -18.46 5.10 0.44
C ARG A 16 -16.98 5.46 0.24
N PHE A 17 -16.40 6.24 1.15
CA PHE A 17 -15.00 6.71 1.13
C PHE A 17 -14.11 6.03 2.17
N THR A 18 -14.67 5.28 3.12
CA THR A 18 -13.91 4.68 4.22
C THR A 18 -14.28 3.22 4.42
N ARG A 19 -13.35 2.31 4.08
CA ARG A 19 -13.49 0.86 4.23
C ARG A 19 -12.13 0.23 4.57
N PRO A 20 -12.09 -0.85 5.38
CA PRO A 20 -10.85 -1.53 5.71
C PRO A 20 -10.28 -2.31 4.51
N ALA A 21 -8.96 -2.44 4.47
CA ALA A 21 -8.28 -3.37 3.56
C ALA A 21 -8.34 -4.80 4.11
N VAL A 22 -8.41 -5.78 3.21
CA VAL A 22 -8.40 -7.21 3.59
C VAL A 22 -6.96 -7.66 3.84
N LEU A 23 -6.73 -8.37 4.95
CA LEU A 23 -5.44 -9.01 5.24
C LEU A 23 -5.29 -10.28 4.41
N ALA A 24 -4.13 -10.44 3.76
CA ALA A 24 -3.80 -11.66 3.02
C ALA A 24 -3.65 -12.85 3.99
N ARG A 25 -4.10 -14.04 3.57
CA ARG A 25 -3.92 -15.30 4.30
C ARG A 25 -2.89 -16.16 3.57
N ASN A 26 -2.32 -17.14 4.26
CA ASN A 26 -1.15 -17.94 3.82
C ASN A 26 -1.32 -18.69 2.48
N SER A 27 -2.51 -18.71 1.87
CA SER A 27 -2.81 -19.38 0.59
C SER A 27 -3.21 -18.43 -0.55
N THR A 28 -3.17 -17.11 -0.36
CA THR A 28 -3.61 -16.19 -1.41
C THR A 28 -2.56 -16.13 -2.53
N ARG A 29 -2.92 -16.64 -3.71
CA ARG A 29 -2.11 -16.51 -4.92
C ARG A 29 -1.82 -15.02 -5.17
N LEU A 30 -0.55 -14.63 -5.13
CA LEU A 30 -0.15 -13.25 -5.42
C LEU A 30 -0.60 -12.88 -6.84
N ARG A 31 -1.23 -11.72 -6.97
CA ARG A 31 -1.49 -11.14 -8.29
C ARG A 31 -0.16 -10.78 -8.94
N LYS A 32 -0.11 -10.83 -10.27
CA LYS A 32 1.08 -10.45 -11.05
C LYS A 32 1.40 -8.95 -10.95
N VAL A 33 0.43 -8.13 -10.53
CA VAL A 33 0.53 -6.69 -10.40
C VAL A 33 -0.08 -6.26 -9.07
N ALA A 34 0.64 -5.44 -8.32
CA ALA A 34 0.17 -4.74 -7.13
C ALA A 34 -0.12 -3.27 -7.45
N ILE A 35 -0.91 -2.63 -6.58
CA ILE A 35 -1.21 -1.20 -6.66
C ILE A 35 -0.57 -0.54 -5.44
N VAL A 36 0.18 0.53 -5.67
CA VAL A 36 0.71 1.39 -4.62
C VAL A 36 0.03 2.75 -4.73
N THR A 37 -0.40 3.32 -3.60
CA THR A 37 -1.05 4.63 -3.53
C THR A 37 -0.45 5.51 -2.45
N GLY A 38 -0.42 6.82 -2.66
CA GLY A 38 0.00 7.76 -1.62
C GLY A 38 0.19 9.19 -2.13
N TRP A 39 0.65 10.05 -1.23
CA TRP A 39 0.98 11.47 -1.43
C TRP A 39 2.50 11.72 -1.38
N GLY A 40 3.29 10.65 -1.53
CA GLY A 40 4.75 10.71 -1.51
C GLY A 40 5.32 11.57 -2.64
N ARG A 41 6.65 11.67 -2.65
CA ARG A 41 7.38 12.28 -3.78
C ARG A 41 7.08 11.50 -5.06
N PRO A 42 6.66 12.15 -6.16
CA PRO A 42 6.26 11.45 -7.37
C PRO A 42 7.44 10.88 -8.17
N ASP A 43 8.63 11.40 -7.96
CA ASP A 43 9.88 10.94 -8.55
C ASP A 43 11.06 11.26 -7.61
N GLU A 44 12.21 10.65 -7.86
CA GLU A 44 13.40 10.78 -7.01
C GLU A 44 14.00 12.19 -6.98
N LYS A 45 13.76 12.97 -8.03
CA LYS A 45 14.33 14.33 -8.19
C LYS A 45 13.43 15.38 -7.55
N ASN A 46 12.13 15.11 -7.45
CA ASN A 46 11.17 15.98 -6.79
C ASN A 46 11.34 15.93 -5.27
N LYS A 47 11.66 17.08 -4.68
CA LYS A 47 11.76 17.23 -3.23
C LYS A 47 10.42 17.53 -2.56
N THR A 48 9.38 17.79 -3.35
CA THR A 48 8.04 18.15 -2.88
C THR A 48 7.13 16.94 -2.79
N TYR A 49 6.24 16.98 -1.80
CA TYR A 49 5.14 16.01 -1.67
C TYR A 49 3.96 16.46 -2.52
N GLY A 50 3.14 15.50 -2.96
CA GLY A 50 1.94 15.80 -3.73
C GLY A 50 0.74 16.03 -2.81
N ASP A 51 -0.15 16.94 -3.17
CA ASP A 51 -1.41 17.17 -2.43
C ASP A 51 -2.57 16.31 -2.95
N ILE A 52 -2.38 15.66 -4.11
CA ILE A 52 -3.37 14.80 -4.76
C ILE A 52 -2.91 13.34 -4.65
N LEU A 53 -3.82 12.46 -4.23
CA LEU A 53 -3.56 11.03 -4.13
C LEU A 53 -3.18 10.46 -5.50
N LYS A 54 -2.04 9.79 -5.57
CA LYS A 54 -1.58 9.11 -6.79
C LYS A 54 -1.66 7.59 -6.62
N LYS A 55 -1.68 6.88 -7.75
CA LYS A 55 -1.61 5.42 -7.84
C LYS A 55 -0.61 4.99 -8.89
N ALA A 56 0.09 3.88 -8.63
CA ALA A 56 0.97 3.20 -9.58
C ALA A 56 0.68 1.70 -9.60
N TYR A 57 0.83 1.08 -10.77
CA TYR A 57 0.75 -0.36 -10.95
C TYR A 57 2.17 -0.91 -11.01
N VAL A 58 2.49 -1.84 -10.11
CA VAL A 58 3.85 -2.40 -10.00
C VAL A 58 3.81 -3.92 -10.19
N PRO A 59 4.65 -4.49 -11.06
CA PRO A 59 4.76 -5.93 -11.20
C PRO A 59 5.23 -6.56 -9.89
N VAL A 60 4.56 -7.64 -9.46
CA VAL A 60 5.04 -8.47 -8.35
C VAL A 60 6.12 -9.38 -8.91
N THR A 61 7.35 -9.19 -8.44
CA THR A 61 8.50 -10.02 -8.82
C THR A 61 8.79 -11.04 -7.74
N ASN A 62 9.30 -12.21 -8.13
CA ASN A 62 9.85 -13.15 -7.19
C ASN A 62 11.29 -12.73 -6.87
N PHE A 63 11.65 -12.63 -5.60
CA PHE A 63 13.05 -12.48 -5.22
C PHE A 63 13.74 -13.83 -5.35
N GLY A 64 14.04 -14.23 -6.59
CA GLY A 64 14.99 -15.30 -6.84
C GLY A 64 16.38 -14.81 -6.44
N ILE A 65 17.01 -15.50 -5.49
CA ILE A 65 18.45 -15.43 -5.26
C ILE A 65 19.11 -15.61 -6.62
N LYS A 66 19.86 -14.63 -7.09
CA LYS A 66 20.83 -14.87 -8.17
C LYS A 66 21.81 -15.90 -7.60
N ALA A 67 21.70 -17.14 -8.09
CA ALA A 67 22.76 -18.13 -7.94
C ALA A 67 24.03 -17.64 -8.66
#